data_AF-A0A7S2YW86-F1
#
_entry.id   AF-A0A7S2YW86-F1
#
_cell.length_a   1.000
_cell.length_b   1.000
_cell.length_c   1.000
_cell.angle_alpha   90.00
_cell.angle_beta   90.00
_cell.angle_gamma   90.00
#
_symmetry.space_group_name_H-M   'P 1'
#
loop_
_entity.id
_entity.type
_entity.pdbx_description
1 polymer ?
#
loop_
_entity_poly.entity_id
_entity_poly.type
_entity_poly.pdbx_seq_one_letter_code
_entity_poly.pdbx_strand_id
1 'polypeptide(L)'
;DAFKCSEEVITICAMLTCGGSVFYRPKDKQVHADNAHQNFHRGNVGDHIALMHVFNTWKEANFATQWCYENFVQIRELRRARDIRDQLVGLMERVEIDLVSDPSAHEQIKKSITSGYFYHTAQLQRNGSYKTVKHPQTVHVHPSSGMVQVLPKWLVYHELVLTSKEYMRNVTEIKPEWLVEIAPHYYDKTDVAAAK
;
A
#
# COMPACT_ATOMS: atom_id res chain seq x y z
N ASP A 1 -13.29 -16.28 -0.21
CA ASP A 1 -12.69 -14.96 -0.48
C ASP A 1 -13.77 -13.98 -0.93
N ALA A 2 -14.04 -12.93 -0.16
CA ALA A 2 -15.11 -11.95 -0.43
C ALA A 2 -14.76 -10.97 -1.56
N PHE A 3 -13.47 -10.69 -1.76
CA PHE A 3 -12.99 -9.71 -2.73
C PHE A 3 -12.34 -10.35 -3.96
N LYS A 4 -12.06 -11.67 -3.92
CA LYS A 4 -11.51 -12.47 -5.04
C LYS A 4 -10.15 -11.94 -5.52
N CYS A 5 -9.30 -11.56 -4.58
CA CYS A 5 -7.97 -10.98 -4.85
C CYS A 5 -6.91 -11.50 -3.87
N SER A 6 -7.08 -12.72 -3.37
CA SER A 6 -6.18 -13.30 -2.37
C SER A 6 -4.74 -13.46 -2.86
N GLU A 7 -4.51 -13.71 -4.15
CA GLU A 7 -3.16 -13.78 -4.77
C GLU A 7 -2.43 -12.42 -4.77
N GLU A 8 -3.18 -11.33 -5.00
CA GLU A 8 -2.65 -9.97 -4.93
C GLU A 8 -2.40 -9.55 -3.49
N VAL A 9 -3.39 -9.77 -2.61
CA VAL A 9 -3.34 -9.35 -1.21
C VAL A 9 -2.22 -10.07 -0.46
N ILE A 10 -2.00 -11.37 -0.69
CA ILE A 10 -0.91 -12.11 -0.03
C ILE A 10 0.46 -11.55 -0.42
N THR A 11 0.61 -11.13 -1.68
CA THR A 11 1.84 -10.51 -2.18
C THR A 11 2.07 -9.15 -1.51
N ILE A 12 1.01 -8.34 -1.37
CA ILE A 12 1.06 -7.06 -0.66
C ILE A 12 1.43 -7.27 0.81
N CYS A 13 0.79 -8.22 1.49
CA CYS A 13 1.10 -8.56 2.89
C CYS A 13 2.58 -8.94 3.07
N ALA A 14 3.12 -9.77 2.17
CA ALA A 14 4.52 -10.18 2.22
C ALA A 14 5.46 -8.98 2.04
N MET A 15 5.17 -8.10 1.08
CA MET A 15 5.96 -6.89 0.83
C MET A 15 5.91 -5.87 1.97
N LEU A 16 4.76 -5.70 2.63
CA LEU A 16 4.62 -4.82 3.80
C LEU A 16 5.35 -5.36 5.05
N THR A 17 5.42 -6.68 5.19
CA THR A 17 6.07 -7.33 6.34
C THR A 17 7.59 -7.13 6.32
N CYS A 18 8.17 -6.78 5.17
CA CYS A 18 9.57 -6.40 5.08
C CYS A 18 9.78 -5.04 5.76
N GLY A 19 10.41 -5.05 6.95
CA GLY A 19 10.66 -3.82 7.72
C GLY A 19 11.64 -2.82 7.08
N GLY A 20 12.32 -3.19 5.99
CA GLY A 20 13.21 -2.30 5.24
C GLY A 20 12.48 -1.47 4.17
N SER A 21 13.06 -0.33 3.79
CA SER A 21 12.56 0.42 2.62
C SER A 21 12.83 -0.37 1.34
N VAL A 22 11.78 -0.85 0.67
CA VAL A 22 11.90 -1.55 -0.63
C VAL A 22 12.62 -0.69 -1.66
N PHE A 23 12.27 0.59 -1.72
CA PHE A 23 12.88 1.57 -2.62
C PHE A 23 14.13 2.19 -2.01
N TYR A 24 15.17 2.43 -2.81
CA TYR A 24 16.33 3.23 -2.41
C TYR A 24 16.55 4.38 -3.42
N ARG A 25 17.02 5.53 -2.94
CA ARG A 25 17.12 6.77 -3.72
C ARG A 25 18.50 7.41 -3.55
N PRO A 26 19.51 7.02 -4.35
CA PRO A 26 20.86 7.59 -4.26
C PRO A 26 20.86 9.08 -4.58
N LYS A 27 21.65 9.88 -3.86
CA LYS A 27 21.67 11.35 -4.01
C LYS A 27 22.10 11.81 -5.41
N ASP A 28 22.98 11.06 -6.05
CA ASP A 28 23.51 11.29 -7.40
C ASP A 28 22.58 10.79 -8.52
N LYS A 29 21.59 9.95 -8.20
CA LYS A 29 20.68 9.32 -9.18
C LYS A 29 19.20 9.52 -8.86
N GLN A 30 18.87 10.58 -8.12
CA GLN A 30 17.51 10.87 -7.66
C GLN A 30 16.47 10.84 -8.78
N VAL A 31 16.72 11.55 -9.88
CA VAL A 31 15.78 11.61 -11.02
C VAL A 31 15.54 10.24 -11.65
N HIS A 32 16.60 9.43 -11.78
CA HIS A 32 16.49 8.08 -12.36
C HIS A 32 15.71 7.14 -11.42
N ALA A 33 15.97 7.21 -10.12
CA ALA A 33 15.24 6.46 -9.11
C ALA A 33 13.75 6.85 -9.09
N ASP A 34 13.46 8.15 -9.09
CA ASP A 34 12.08 8.65 -9.07
C ASP A 34 11.31 8.20 -10.32
N ASN A 35 11.93 8.28 -11.50
CA ASN A 35 11.33 7.80 -12.76
C ASN A 35 11.07 6.28 -12.73
N ALA A 36 12.01 5.49 -12.20
CA ALA A 36 11.82 4.04 -12.05
C ALA A 36 10.67 3.74 -11.07
N HIS A 37 10.63 4.43 -9.93
CA HIS A 37 9.60 4.22 -8.91
C HIS A 37 8.20 4.63 -9.39
N GLN A 38 8.10 5.70 -10.19
CA GLN A 38 6.82 6.12 -10.78
C GLN A 38 6.21 5.07 -11.70
N ASN A 39 7.02 4.22 -12.35
CA ASN A 39 6.49 3.15 -13.20
C ASN A 39 5.63 2.15 -12.42
N PHE A 40 5.94 1.90 -11.14
CA PHE A 40 5.12 1.03 -10.29
C PHE A 40 3.83 1.68 -9.82
N HIS A 41 3.76 3.02 -9.84
CA HIS A 41 2.61 3.82 -9.43
C HIS A 41 1.69 4.21 -10.59
N ARG A 42 1.93 3.68 -11.80
CA ARG A 42 1.11 3.96 -13.00
C ARG A 42 -0.38 3.78 -12.69
N GLY A 43 -1.19 4.74 -13.12
CA GLY A 43 -2.64 4.75 -12.88
C GLY A 43 -3.06 5.20 -11.47
N ASN A 44 -2.14 5.80 -10.68
CA ASN A 44 -2.40 6.29 -9.33
C ASN A 44 -3.01 5.20 -8.42
N VAL A 45 -2.46 4.00 -8.52
CA VAL A 45 -2.97 2.81 -7.84
C VAL A 45 -2.77 2.82 -6.33
N GLY A 46 -1.86 3.65 -5.82
CA GLY A 46 -1.46 3.71 -4.41
C GLY A 46 -0.25 2.81 -4.10
N ASP A 47 0.38 3.05 -2.96
CA ASP A 47 1.65 2.41 -2.59
C ASP A 47 1.48 0.89 -2.41
N HIS A 48 0.34 0.42 -1.90
CA HIS A 48 0.09 -1.01 -1.70
C HIS A 48 0.14 -1.79 -3.02
N ILE A 49 -0.55 -1.29 -4.04
CA ILE A 49 -0.55 -1.92 -5.37
C ILE A 49 0.80 -1.71 -6.06
N ALA A 50 1.47 -0.57 -5.83
CA ALA A 50 2.83 -0.37 -6.34
C ALA A 50 3.83 -1.41 -5.78
N LEU A 51 3.73 -1.79 -4.50
CA LEU A 51 4.53 -2.87 -3.93
C LEU A 51 4.26 -4.22 -4.60
N MET A 52 2.99 -4.51 -4.90
CA MET A 52 2.61 -5.70 -5.67
C MET A 52 3.21 -5.67 -7.07
N HIS A 53 3.14 -4.54 -7.77
CA HIS A 53 3.75 -4.38 -9.10
C HIS A 53 5.26 -4.63 -9.05
N VAL A 54 5.97 -4.09 -8.06
CA VAL A 54 7.41 -4.36 -7.86
C VAL A 54 7.68 -5.86 -7.74
N PHE A 55 6.94 -6.58 -6.89
CA PHE A 55 7.14 -8.01 -6.70
C PHE A 55 6.85 -8.80 -7.98
N ASN A 56 5.73 -8.51 -8.66
CA ASN A 56 5.31 -9.24 -9.85
C ASN A 56 6.25 -9.02 -11.03
N THR A 57 6.65 -7.78 -11.30
CA THR A 57 7.62 -7.47 -12.35
C THR A 57 9.01 -8.04 -12.06
N TRP A 58 9.42 -8.12 -10.78
CA TRP A 58 10.65 -8.80 -10.40
C TRP A 58 10.56 -10.33 -10.61
N LYS A 59 9.41 -10.93 -10.29
CA LYS A 59 9.11 -12.35 -10.55
C LYS A 59 9.14 -12.65 -12.06
N GLU A 60 8.53 -11.80 -12.89
CA GLU A 60 8.57 -11.89 -14.36
C GLU A 60 10.00 -11.76 -14.91
N ALA A 61 10.82 -10.92 -14.29
CA ALA A 61 12.26 -10.81 -14.57
C ALA A 61 13.08 -11.98 -13.99
N ASN A 62 12.45 -13.12 -13.65
CA ASN A 62 13.08 -14.31 -13.08
C ASN A 62 13.91 -14.02 -11.82
N PHE A 63 13.42 -13.11 -10.98
CA PHE A 63 14.08 -12.70 -9.73
C PHE A 63 15.50 -12.14 -9.95
N ALA A 64 15.76 -11.53 -11.11
CA ALA A 64 17.08 -11.05 -11.49
C ALA A 64 17.58 -9.93 -10.56
N THR A 65 18.83 -10.07 -10.10
CA THR A 65 19.53 -9.03 -9.33
C THR A 65 19.72 -7.75 -10.15
N GLN A 66 20.01 -7.89 -11.44
CA GLN A 66 20.22 -6.75 -12.34
C GLN A 66 18.97 -5.87 -12.44
N TRP A 67 17.79 -6.50 -12.53
CA TRP A 67 16.50 -5.78 -12.54
C TRP A 67 16.32 -4.90 -11.30
N CYS A 68 16.71 -5.39 -10.11
CA CYS A 68 16.64 -4.62 -8.87
C CYS A 68 17.51 -3.36 -8.92
N TYR A 69 18.73 -3.47 -9.47
CA TYR A 69 19.64 -2.33 -9.63
C TYR A 69 19.09 -1.28 -10.60
N GLU A 70 18.53 -1.72 -11.72
CA GLU A 70 17.96 -0.84 -12.75
C GLU A 70 16.70 -0.12 -12.25
N ASN A 71 15.91 -0.78 -11.40
CA ASN A 71 14.65 -0.23 -10.87
C ASN A 71 14.80 0.43 -9.48
N PHE A 72 16.02 0.53 -8.96
CA PHE A 72 16.31 1.14 -7.67
C PHE A 72 15.54 0.49 -6.49
N VAL A 73 15.50 -0.84 -6.47
CA VAL A 73 14.84 -1.66 -5.45
C VAL A 73 15.85 -2.51 -4.68
N GLN A 74 15.66 -2.66 -3.37
CA GLN A 74 16.56 -3.45 -2.52
C GLN A 74 16.29 -4.95 -2.66
N ILE A 75 17.23 -5.68 -3.29
CA ILE A 75 17.10 -7.13 -3.49
C ILE A 75 16.95 -7.92 -2.19
N ARG A 76 17.61 -7.48 -1.11
CA ARG A 76 17.50 -8.15 0.20
C ARG A 76 16.04 -8.16 0.69
N GLU A 77 15.34 -7.03 0.53
CA GLU A 77 13.95 -6.91 0.95
C GLU A 77 13.01 -7.72 0.04
N LEU A 78 13.28 -7.79 -1.27
CA LEU A 78 12.46 -8.61 -2.19
C LEU A 78 12.64 -10.12 -1.95
N ARG A 79 13.87 -10.58 -1.70
CA ARG A 79 14.12 -11.98 -1.34
C ARG A 79 13.39 -12.35 -0.06
N ARG A 80 13.48 -11.50 0.96
CA ARG A 80 12.73 -11.68 2.21
C ARG A 80 11.22 -11.71 1.96
N ALA A 81 10.69 -10.80 1.14
CA ALA A 81 9.27 -10.77 0.78
C ALA A 81 8.85 -12.08 0.10
N ARG A 82 9.68 -12.63 -0.79
CA ARG A 82 9.42 -13.92 -1.43
C ARG A 82 9.33 -15.05 -0.40
N ASP A 83 10.31 -15.14 0.51
CA ASP A 83 10.31 -16.18 1.54
C ASP A 83 9.06 -16.08 2.44
N ILE A 84 8.67 -14.86 2.81
CA ILE A 84 7.44 -14.60 3.58
C ILE A 84 6.20 -15.00 2.77
N ARG A 85 6.13 -14.63 1.49
CA ARG A 85 5.00 -14.98 0.62
C ARG A 85 4.85 -16.48 0.52
N ASP A 86 5.94 -17.22 0.32
CA ASP A 86 5.91 -18.69 0.20
C ASP A 86 5.42 -19.34 1.52
N GLN A 87 5.81 -18.78 2.68
CA GLN A 87 5.26 -19.21 3.98
C GLN A 87 3.77 -18.91 4.12
N LEU A 88 3.32 -17.72 3.71
CA LEU A 88 1.90 -17.35 3.77
C LEU A 88 1.06 -18.23 2.83
N VAL A 89 1.54 -18.53 1.62
CA VAL A 89 0.84 -19.45 0.69
C VAL A 89 0.68 -20.82 1.34
N GLY A 90 1.75 -21.38 1.91
CA GLY A 90 1.67 -22.67 2.59
C GLY A 90 0.73 -22.66 3.82
N LEU A 91 0.56 -21.53 4.49
CA LEU A 91 -0.45 -21.38 5.54
C LEU A 91 -1.87 -21.34 4.97
N MET A 92 -2.11 -20.61 3.88
CA MET A 92 -3.41 -20.53 3.21
C MET A 92 -3.88 -21.89 2.70
N GLU A 93 -2.98 -22.69 2.12
CA GLU A 93 -3.27 -24.06 1.70
C GLU A 93 -3.73 -24.94 2.88
N ARG A 94 -3.08 -24.82 4.05
CA ARG A 94 -3.44 -25.59 5.25
C ARG A 94 -4.81 -25.23 5.83
N VAL A 95 -5.27 -23.99 5.61
CA VAL A 95 -6.58 -23.52 6.07
C VAL A 95 -7.61 -23.47 4.95
N GLU A 96 -7.33 -24.12 3.81
CA GLU A 96 -8.22 -24.26 2.65
C GLU A 96 -8.71 -22.91 2.09
N ILE A 97 -7.82 -21.90 2.08
CA ILE A 97 -8.09 -20.63 1.42
C ILE A 97 -7.43 -20.64 0.03
N ASP A 98 -8.27 -20.62 -1.01
CA ASP A 98 -7.81 -20.59 -2.38
C ASP A 98 -7.10 -19.29 -2.75
N LEU A 99 -6.04 -19.41 -3.54
CA LEU A 99 -5.42 -18.30 -4.26
C LEU A 99 -6.27 -17.97 -5.50
N VAL A 100 -6.93 -16.83 -5.45
CA VAL A 100 -7.76 -16.28 -6.52
C VAL A 100 -7.13 -14.96 -6.95
N SER A 101 -6.97 -14.80 -8.25
CA SER A 101 -6.39 -13.61 -8.86
C SER A 101 -7.40 -12.94 -9.77
N ASP A 102 -7.57 -11.64 -9.58
CA ASP A 102 -8.18 -10.74 -10.56
C ASP A 102 -7.32 -9.47 -10.62
N PRO A 103 -6.29 -9.45 -11.48
CA PRO A 103 -5.34 -8.34 -11.54
C PRO A 103 -5.98 -7.02 -12.00
N SER A 104 -7.14 -7.08 -12.65
CA SER A 104 -7.87 -5.90 -13.11
C SER A 104 -8.70 -5.24 -12.02
N ALA A 105 -8.93 -5.95 -10.92
CA ALA A 105 -9.81 -5.59 -9.82
C ALA A 105 -9.09 -4.74 -8.75
N HIS A 106 -8.45 -3.63 -9.17
CA HIS A 106 -7.79 -2.71 -8.24
C HIS A 106 -8.72 -2.21 -7.13
N GLU A 107 -10.00 -1.99 -7.43
CA GLU A 107 -10.98 -1.58 -6.42
C GLU A 107 -11.16 -2.64 -5.33
N GLN A 108 -11.22 -3.92 -5.71
CA GLN A 108 -11.39 -5.06 -4.82
C GLN A 108 -10.15 -5.23 -3.94
N ILE A 109 -8.94 -5.07 -4.50
CA ILE A 109 -7.70 -5.06 -3.71
C ILE A 109 -7.73 -3.94 -2.68
N LYS A 110 -8.11 -2.72 -3.09
CA LYS A 110 -8.23 -1.58 -2.17
C LYS A 110 -9.28 -1.80 -1.09
N LYS A 111 -10.44 -2.36 -1.41
CA LYS A 111 -11.49 -2.74 -0.45
C LYS A 111 -10.97 -3.80 0.52
N SER A 112 -10.27 -4.82 0.04
CA SER A 112 -9.67 -5.86 0.90
C SER A 112 -8.67 -5.26 1.87
N ILE A 113 -7.76 -4.39 1.41
CA ILE A 113 -6.81 -3.68 2.29
C ILE A 113 -7.57 -2.84 3.31
N THR A 114 -8.59 -2.10 2.86
CA THR A 114 -9.44 -1.28 3.75
C THR A 114 -10.13 -2.12 4.81
N SER A 115 -10.52 -3.36 4.52
CA SER A 115 -11.11 -4.26 5.53
C SER A 115 -10.14 -4.70 6.63
N GLY A 116 -8.85 -4.80 6.33
CA GLY A 116 -7.83 -5.06 7.34
C GLY A 116 -7.40 -3.80 8.10
N TYR A 117 -7.40 -2.65 7.41
CA TYR A 117 -6.84 -1.38 7.89
C TYR A 117 -7.88 -0.29 8.08
N PHE A 118 -9.15 -0.63 8.29
CA PHE A 118 -10.25 0.35 8.33
C PHE A 118 -10.01 1.44 9.38
N TYR A 119 -9.37 1.09 10.50
CA TYR A 119 -9.03 2.02 11.58
C TYR A 119 -7.79 2.89 11.29
N HIS A 120 -7.02 2.59 10.24
CA HIS A 120 -5.88 3.38 9.75
C HIS A 120 -6.28 4.27 8.57
N THR A 121 -7.24 5.16 8.79
CA THR A 121 -7.78 6.03 7.75
C THR A 121 -7.60 7.50 8.10
N ALA A 122 -7.34 8.31 7.08
CA ALA A 122 -7.15 9.74 7.23
C ALA A 122 -7.76 10.53 6.07
N GLN A 123 -8.13 11.77 6.37
CA GLN A 123 -8.75 12.69 5.43
C GLN A 123 -7.88 13.93 5.24
N LEU A 124 -7.71 14.34 3.99
CA LEU A 124 -6.99 15.56 3.61
C LEU A 124 -7.69 16.81 4.17
N GLN A 125 -6.91 17.70 4.77
CA GLN A 125 -7.35 18.98 5.31
C GLN A 125 -6.95 20.12 4.38
N ARG A 126 -7.58 21.29 4.54
CA ARG A 126 -7.35 22.48 3.68
C ARG A 126 -5.91 23.00 3.70
N ASN A 127 -5.18 22.76 4.79
CA ASN A 127 -3.78 23.14 4.96
C ASN A 127 -2.78 22.12 4.36
N GLY A 128 -3.27 21.06 3.69
CA GLY A 128 -2.45 20.00 3.11
C GLY A 128 -1.98 18.93 4.11
N SER A 129 -2.30 19.04 5.40
CA SER A 129 -2.12 17.92 6.35
C SER A 129 -3.28 16.94 6.23
N TYR A 130 -3.13 15.78 6.85
CA TYR A 130 -4.20 14.80 7.01
C TYR A 130 -4.64 14.74 8.46
N LYS A 131 -5.89 14.32 8.67
CA LYS A 131 -6.45 14.08 9.98
C LYS A 131 -7.03 12.67 10.02
N THR A 132 -6.61 11.89 11.00
CA THR A 132 -7.19 10.56 11.26
C THR A 132 -8.66 10.69 11.69
N VAL A 133 -9.49 9.71 11.33
CA VAL A 133 -10.96 9.86 11.41
C VAL A 133 -11.47 9.78 12.85
N LYS A 134 -11.20 8.68 13.57
CA LYS A 134 -11.74 8.45 14.93
C LYS A 134 -10.91 9.02 16.06
N HIS A 135 -9.59 9.10 15.89
CA HIS A 135 -8.68 9.65 16.89
C HIS A 135 -7.94 10.86 16.33
N PRO A 136 -8.61 12.03 16.22
CA PRO A 136 -8.09 13.25 15.61
C PRO A 136 -6.61 13.54 15.85
N GLN A 137 -5.78 13.16 14.89
CA GLN A 137 -4.34 13.33 14.92
C GLN A 137 -3.88 13.90 13.59
N THR A 138 -3.00 14.91 13.65
CA THR A 138 -2.46 15.56 12.46
C THR A 138 -1.29 14.76 11.93
N VAL A 139 -1.48 14.17 10.75
CA VAL A 139 -0.51 13.28 10.10
C VAL A 139 -0.21 13.75 8.69
N HIS A 140 0.88 13.29 8.10
CA HIS A 140 1.31 13.68 6.75
C HIS A 140 1.64 12.44 5.91
N VAL A 141 1.44 12.50 4.59
CA VAL A 141 1.96 11.44 3.71
C VAL A 141 3.48 11.48 3.74
N HIS A 142 4.14 10.34 3.96
CA HIS A 142 5.59 10.28 3.99
C HIS A 142 6.20 10.69 2.63
N PRO A 143 7.30 11.46 2.58
CA PRO A 143 7.89 11.93 1.32
C PRO A 143 8.34 10.82 0.35
N SER A 144 8.50 9.59 0.83
CA SER A 144 8.84 8.43 -0.01
C SER A 144 7.64 7.75 -0.66
N SER A 145 6.41 8.15 -0.32
CA SER A 145 5.19 7.58 -0.91
C SER A 145 5.01 8.09 -2.33
N GLY A 146 4.55 7.24 -3.25
CA GLY A 146 4.16 7.67 -4.59
C GLY A 146 2.91 8.57 -4.59
N MET A 147 2.18 8.61 -3.48
CA MET A 147 0.97 9.43 -3.31
C MET A 147 1.25 10.86 -2.83
N VAL A 148 2.52 11.22 -2.58
CA VAL A 148 2.88 12.54 -2.01
C VAL A 148 2.48 13.71 -2.92
N GLN A 149 2.42 13.51 -4.24
CA GLN A 149 2.01 14.55 -5.21
C GLN A 149 0.52 14.52 -5.53
N VAL A 150 -0.14 13.35 -5.40
CA VAL A 150 -1.55 13.17 -5.74
C VAL A 150 -2.47 13.73 -4.64
N LEU A 151 -2.07 13.57 -3.38
CA LEU A 151 -2.82 14.00 -2.20
C LEU A 151 -4.31 13.61 -2.24
N PRO A 152 -4.62 12.30 -2.20
CA PRO A 152 -6.00 11.82 -2.25
C PRO A 152 -6.82 12.32 -1.06
N LYS A 153 -8.08 12.69 -1.29
CA LYS A 153 -8.95 13.25 -0.25
C LYS A 153 -9.15 12.30 0.92
N TRP A 154 -9.24 11.00 0.63
CA TRP A 154 -9.41 9.92 1.58
C TRP A 154 -8.40 8.83 1.29
N LEU A 155 -7.77 8.33 2.34
CA LEU A 155 -6.77 7.29 2.21
C LEU A 155 -6.81 6.31 3.37
N VAL A 156 -6.23 5.14 3.12
CA VAL A 156 -5.81 4.16 4.12
C VAL A 156 -4.29 4.11 4.13
N TYR A 157 -3.70 3.87 5.30
CA TYR A 157 -2.25 3.75 5.47
C TYR A 157 -1.87 2.48 6.24
N HIS A 158 -0.65 1.98 6.03
CA HIS A 158 -0.17 0.79 6.73
C HIS A 158 0.28 1.10 8.16
N GLU A 159 1.15 2.11 8.30
CA GLU A 159 1.77 2.47 9.58
C GLU A 159 1.97 3.98 9.73
N LEU A 160 2.12 4.42 10.98
CA LEU A 160 2.59 5.76 11.34
C LEU A 160 4.04 5.68 11.81
N VAL A 161 4.87 6.59 11.30
CA VAL A 161 6.26 6.74 11.71
C VAL A 161 6.48 8.16 12.22
N LEU A 162 6.86 8.28 13.48
CA LEU A 162 7.21 9.55 14.11
C LEU A 162 8.69 9.87 13.84
N THR A 163 8.94 11.00 13.17
CA THR A 163 10.30 11.56 13.02
C THR A 163 10.30 13.03 13.43
N SER A 164 10.37 13.96 12.48
CA SER A 164 10.13 15.40 12.71
C SER A 164 8.65 15.74 12.78
N LYS A 165 7.83 14.95 12.08
CA LYS A 165 6.37 14.96 12.12
C LYS A 165 5.90 13.50 12.10
N GLU A 166 4.62 13.30 12.31
CA GLU A 166 3.99 12.01 12.12
C GLU A 166 3.69 11.78 10.65
N TYR A 167 4.28 10.73 10.09
CA TYR A 167 4.14 10.38 8.69
C TYR A 167 3.45 9.03 8.52
N MET A 168 2.48 8.99 7.63
CA MET A 168 1.84 7.79 7.13
C MET A 168 2.71 7.16 6.05
N ARG A 169 3.00 5.86 6.18
CA ARG A 169 3.70 5.08 5.15
C ARG A 169 2.74 4.09 4.49
N ASN A 170 3.04 3.79 3.22
CA ASN A 170 2.28 2.89 2.36
C ASN A 170 0.80 3.32 2.31
N VAL A 171 0.55 4.38 1.54
CA VAL A 171 -0.73 5.05 1.44
C VAL A 171 -1.46 4.61 0.17
N THR A 172 -2.75 4.36 0.27
CA THR A 172 -3.62 4.13 -0.89
C THR A 172 -4.91 4.91 -0.76
N GLU A 173 -5.32 5.54 -1.86
CA GLU A 173 -6.61 6.23 -1.96
C GLU A 173 -7.79 5.25 -1.78
N ILE A 174 -8.80 5.68 -1.03
CA ILE A 174 -10.03 4.92 -0.81
C ILE A 174 -11.26 5.81 -1.04
N LYS A 175 -12.40 5.18 -1.29
CA LYS A 175 -13.70 5.86 -1.28
C LYS A 175 -14.28 5.82 0.14
N PRO A 176 -14.78 6.93 0.70
CA PRO A 176 -15.27 6.96 2.07
C PRO A 176 -16.49 6.04 2.29
N GLU A 177 -17.30 5.79 1.27
CA GLU A 177 -18.46 4.90 1.35
C GLU A 177 -18.06 3.47 1.73
N TRP A 178 -16.84 3.05 1.34
CA TRP A 178 -16.32 1.73 1.69
C TRP A 178 -16.14 1.56 3.20
N LEU A 179 -15.86 2.62 3.95
CA LEU A 179 -15.67 2.53 5.40
C LEU A 179 -16.96 2.15 6.11
N VAL A 180 -18.09 2.72 5.67
CA VAL A 180 -19.42 2.41 6.20
C VAL A 180 -19.89 1.03 5.72
N GLU A 181 -19.55 0.64 4.49
CA GLU A 181 -19.85 -0.70 3.93
C GLU A 181 -19.09 -1.81 4.67
N ILE A 182 -17.78 -1.62 4.90
CA ILE A 182 -16.86 -2.65 5.38
C ILE A 182 -16.87 -2.74 6.91
N ALA A 183 -16.94 -1.60 7.60
CA ALA A 183 -16.87 -1.55 9.06
C ALA A 183 -18.01 -0.72 9.65
N PRO A 184 -19.29 -1.11 9.45
CA PRO A 184 -20.46 -0.37 9.94
C PRO A 184 -20.55 -0.31 11.47
N HIS A 185 -19.84 -1.19 12.18
CA HIS A 185 -19.72 -1.19 13.64
C HIS A 185 -18.77 -0.09 14.15
N TYR A 186 -17.93 0.46 13.27
CA TYR A 186 -16.93 1.46 13.60
C TYR A 186 -17.22 2.81 12.93
N TYR A 187 -17.71 2.81 11.69
CA TYR A 187 -18.03 4.02 10.93
C TYR A 187 -19.53 4.20 10.70
N ASP A 188 -19.98 5.44 10.80
CA ASP A 188 -21.31 5.86 10.39
C ASP A 188 -21.26 6.95 9.29
N LYS A 189 -22.43 7.37 8.81
CA LYS A 189 -22.53 8.40 7.75
C LYS A 189 -21.99 9.76 8.20
N THR A 190 -22.01 10.08 9.48
CA THR A 190 -21.52 11.36 10.01
C THR A 190 -20.00 11.43 9.99
N ASP A 191 -19.32 10.31 10.26
CA ASP A 191 -17.86 10.21 10.19
C ASP A 191 -17.33 10.54 8.78
N VAL A 192 -18.03 10.07 7.75
CA VAL A 192 -17.64 10.25 6.35
C VAL A 192 -18.20 11.52 5.71
N ALA A 193 -19.26 12.11 6.28
CA ALA A 193 -19.90 13.32 5.78
C ALA A 193 -19.11 14.61 6.07
N ALA A 194 -18.19 14.60 7.04
CA ALA A 194 -17.35 15.75 7.39
C ALA A 194 -16.41 16.21 6.25
N ALA A 195 -16.47 15.56 5.09
CA ALA A 195 -15.74 15.87 3.87
C ALA A 195 -16.27 17.08 3.07
N LYS A 196 -17.09 17.98 3.64
CA LYS A 196 -17.57 19.19 2.94
C LYS A 196 -16.71 20.41 3.24
#